data_AF-A0A3C1KKB7-F1
#
_entry.id   AF-A0A3C1KKB7-F1
#
_cell.length_a   1.000
_cell.length_b   1.000
_cell.length_c   1.000
_cell.angle_alpha   90.00
_cell.angle_beta   90.00
_cell.angle_gamma   90.00
#
_symmetry.space_group_name_H-M   'P 1'
#
loop_
_entity.id
_entity.type
_entity.pdbx_description
1 polymer ?
#
loop_
_entity_poly.entity_id
_entity_poly.type
_entity_poly.pdbx_seq_one_letter_code
_entity_poly.pdbx_strand_id
1 'polypeptide(L)'
;MHVDEFNRELLAFLAAATTPFHAVEALVTRLQAAGFTPLPAEQAWPLKAGGRYYLTRNDSSLIAFTVGTECPPEVGVRMVGAHTDSPCLMVKPTPEKRRAGYFQL
;
A
#
# COMPACT_ATOMS: atom_id res chain seq x y z
N MET A 1 3.95 -19.90 -10.47
CA MET A 1 4.67 -18.68 -10.86
C MET A 1 6.12 -19.05 -11.05
N HIS A 2 6.72 -18.73 -12.19
CA HIS A 2 8.15 -18.99 -12.40
C HIS A 2 8.95 -17.95 -11.60
N VAL A 3 10.07 -18.35 -10.98
CA VAL A 3 10.87 -17.45 -10.12
C VAL A 3 11.28 -16.18 -10.86
N ASP A 4 11.64 -16.29 -12.14
CA ASP A 4 12.05 -15.14 -12.96
C ASP A 4 10.92 -14.13 -13.19
N GLU A 5 9.68 -14.61 -13.32
CA GLU A 5 8.51 -13.75 -13.49
C GLU A 5 8.19 -13.01 -12.19
N PHE A 6 8.19 -13.73 -11.06
CA PHE A 6 8.02 -13.13 -9.74
C PHE A 6 9.06 -12.05 -9.47
N ASN A 7 10.35 -12.34 -9.72
CA ASN A 7 11.43 -11.39 -9.51
C ASN A 7 11.31 -10.16 -10.41
N ARG A 8 10.91 -10.33 -11.67
CA ARG A 8 10.68 -9.22 -12.61
C ARG A 8 9.54 -8.32 -12.10
N GLU A 9 8.43 -8.89 -11.63
CA GLU A 9 7.31 -8.13 -11.10
C GLU A 9 7.61 -7.43 -9.77
N LEU A 10 8.45 -8.05 -8.93
CA LEU A 10 8.96 -7.45 -7.70
C LEU A 10 9.88 -6.25 -8.02
N LEU A 11 10.81 -6.41 -8.95
CA LEU A 11 11.68 -5.30 -9.37
C LEU A 11 10.87 -4.14 -9.98
N ALA A 12 9.84 -4.45 -10.78
CA ALA A 12 8.91 -3.43 -11.29
C ALA A 12 8.12 -2.74 -10.16
N PHE A 13 7.69 -3.48 -9.13
CA PHE A 13 7.07 -2.90 -7.94
C PHE A 13 8.03 -1.96 -7.21
N LEU A 14 9.25 -2.41 -6.92
CA LEU A 14 10.26 -1.60 -6.22
C LEU A 14 10.63 -0.33 -7.00
N ALA A 15 10.69 -0.39 -8.32
CA ALA A 15 10.95 0.77 -9.17
C ALA A 15 9.83 1.82 -9.08
N ALA A 16 8.57 1.41 -8.89
CA ALA A 16 7.45 2.32 -8.68
C ALA A 16 7.34 2.80 -7.23
N ALA A 17 7.59 1.91 -6.26
CA ALA A 17 7.40 2.12 -4.82
C ALA A 17 8.55 2.91 -4.16
N THR A 18 8.86 4.10 -4.69
CA THR A 18 10.01 4.92 -4.25
C THR A 18 9.82 5.64 -2.92
N THR A 19 8.58 5.79 -2.46
CA THR A 19 8.20 6.31 -1.12
C THR A 19 7.04 5.46 -0.58
N PRO A 20 6.70 5.55 0.72
CA PRO A 20 5.54 4.84 1.27
C PRO A 20 4.23 5.17 0.52
N PHE A 21 4.12 6.41 0.01
CA PHE A 21 2.97 6.87 -0.76
C PHE A 21 2.89 6.16 -2.12
N HIS A 22 3.99 6.12 -2.88
CA HIS A 22 4.02 5.41 -4.16
C HIS A 22 3.90 3.89 -3.99
N ALA A 23 4.38 3.33 -2.86
CA ALA A 23 4.17 1.93 -2.53
C ALA A 23 2.68 1.61 -2.38
N VAL A 24 1.94 2.44 -1.63
CA VAL A 24 0.49 2.31 -1.49
C VAL A 24 -0.22 2.51 -2.81
N GLU A 25 0.15 3.52 -3.59
CA GLU A 25 -0.43 3.77 -4.92
C GLU A 25 -0.29 2.53 -5.83
N ALA A 26 0.92 1.97 -5.93
CA ALA A 26 1.17 0.78 -6.73
C ALA A 26 0.37 -0.44 -6.24
N LEU A 27 0.21 -0.61 -4.92
CA LEU A 27 -0.65 -1.65 -4.34
C LEU A 27 -2.12 -1.42 -4.67
N VAL A 28 -2.62 -0.19 -4.59
CA VAL A 28 -3.99 0.18 -4.94
C VAL A 28 -4.27 -0.15 -6.41
N THR A 29 -3.39 0.20 -7.33
CA THR A 29 -3.55 -0.14 -8.75
C THR A 29 -3.67 -1.65 -8.96
N ARG A 30 -2.82 -2.45 -8.29
CA ARG A 30 -2.88 -3.92 -8.37
C ARG A 30 -4.18 -4.47 -7.77
N LEU A 31 -4.63 -3.91 -6.65
CA LEU A 31 -5.87 -4.32 -5.98
C LEU A 31 -7.10 -4.01 -6.83
N GLN A 32 -7.16 -2.83 -7.43
CA GLN A 32 -8.23 -2.43 -8.35
C GLN A 32 -8.28 -3.34 -9.58
N ALA A 33 -7.12 -3.65 -10.18
CA ALA A 33 -7.03 -4.61 -11.28
C ALA A 33 -7.49 -6.02 -10.88
N ALA A 34 -7.34 -6.39 -9.60
CA ALA A 34 -7.83 -7.64 -9.03
C ALA A 34 -9.30 -7.58 -8.55
N GLY A 35 -10.03 -6.50 -8.84
CA GLY A 35 -11.45 -6.34 -8.52
C GLY A 35 -11.75 -5.94 -7.08
N PHE A 36 -10.79 -5.39 -6.34
CA PHE A 36 -11.05 -4.84 -5.00
C PHE A 36 -11.73 -3.48 -5.10
N THR A 37 -12.69 -3.24 -4.21
CA THR A 37 -13.44 -1.98 -4.13
C THR A 37 -12.88 -1.09 -3.01
N PRO A 38 -12.61 0.21 -3.24
CA PRO A 38 -12.22 1.13 -2.18
C PRO A 38 -13.36 1.34 -1.19
N LEU A 39 -13.03 1.43 0.10
CA LEU A 39 -13.96 1.79 1.16
C LEU A 39 -13.68 3.20 1.69
N PRO A 40 -14.73 4.00 1.97
CA PRO A 40 -14.58 5.29 2.63
C PRO A 40 -14.17 5.11 4.10
N ALA A 41 -13.26 5.94 4.60
CA ALA A 41 -12.77 5.84 5.98
C ALA A 41 -13.82 6.24 7.04
N GLU A 42 -14.74 7.14 6.70
CA GLU A 42 -15.64 7.81 7.67
C GLU A 42 -17.10 7.38 7.56
N GLN A 43 -17.42 6.39 6.72
CA GLN A 43 -18.80 5.95 6.48
C GLN A 43 -18.96 4.48 6.82
N ALA A 44 -20.20 4.06 7.08
CA ALA A 44 -20.53 2.65 7.25
C ALA A 44 -20.20 1.85 5.98
N TRP A 45 -19.62 0.66 6.15
CA TRP A 45 -19.19 -0.16 5.02
C TRP A 45 -20.28 -1.15 4.60
N PRO A 46 -20.76 -1.11 3.34
CA PRO A 46 -21.74 -2.05 2.83
C PRO A 46 -21.06 -3.36 2.39
N LEU A 47 -20.45 -4.07 3.34
CA LEU A 47 -19.71 -5.30 3.07
C LEU A 47 -20.65 -6.42 2.63
N LYS A 48 -20.23 -7.19 1.62
CA LYS A 48 -20.95 -8.35 1.10
C LYS A 48 -20.11 -9.61 1.27
N ALA A 49 -20.77 -10.74 1.51
CA ALA A 49 -20.13 -12.06 1.50
C ALA A 49 -19.40 -12.29 0.16
N GLY A 50 -18.17 -12.79 0.20
CA GLY A 50 -17.30 -12.94 -0.97
C GLY A 50 -16.71 -11.63 -1.53
N GLY A 51 -17.04 -10.46 -0.94
CA GLY A 51 -16.55 -9.16 -1.38
C GLY A 51 -15.07 -8.95 -1.13
N ARG A 52 -14.44 -8.07 -1.92
CA ARG A 52 -13.02 -7.72 -1.84
C ARG A 52 -12.88 -6.22 -1.69
N TYR A 53 -12.20 -5.77 -0.65
CA TYR A 53 -12.19 -4.37 -0.26
C TYR A 53 -10.81 -3.91 0.17
N TYR A 54 -10.54 -2.63 -0.01
CA TYR A 54 -9.36 -1.99 0.55
C TYR A 54 -9.67 -0.59 1.05
N LEU A 55 -8.82 -0.08 1.92
CA LEU A 55 -8.79 1.32 2.33
C LEU A 55 -7.36 1.78 2.52
N THR A 56 -7.13 3.07 2.32
CA THR A 56 -5.87 3.74 2.65
C THR A 56 -6.06 4.65 3.84
N ARG A 57 -4.96 4.91 4.56
CA ARG A 57 -4.90 5.95 5.58
C ARG A 57 -3.63 6.76 5.40
N ASN A 58 -3.76 8.09 5.37
CA ASN A 58 -2.66 9.01 5.07
C ASN A 58 -1.95 8.68 3.73
N ASP A 59 -2.62 7.95 2.84
CA ASP A 59 -2.10 7.42 1.57
C ASP A 59 -0.75 6.70 1.64
N SER A 60 -0.32 6.30 2.84
CA SER A 60 0.98 5.67 3.12
C SER A 60 0.81 4.36 3.90
N SER A 61 -0.40 4.06 4.37
CA SER A 61 -0.80 2.76 4.89
C SER A 61 -2.00 2.24 4.13
N LEU A 62 -2.07 0.92 3.97
CA LEU A 62 -3.14 0.23 3.26
C LEU A 62 -3.57 -1.03 4.00
N ILE A 63 -4.87 -1.26 4.05
CA ILE A 63 -5.46 -2.53 4.46
C ILE A 63 -6.29 -3.04 3.28
N ALA A 64 -6.08 -4.28 2.89
CA ALA A 64 -6.91 -4.99 1.92
C ALA A 64 -7.39 -6.31 2.52
N PHE A 65 -8.65 -6.65 2.29
CA PHE A 65 -9.26 -7.86 2.83
C PHE A 65 -10.34 -8.41 1.92
N THR A 66 -10.61 -9.69 2.07
CA THR A 66 -11.72 -10.39 1.42
C THR A 66 -12.68 -10.90 2.49
N VAL A 67 -13.97 -10.71 2.28
CA VAL A 67 -15.01 -11.24 3.17
C VAL A 67 -15.29 -12.68 2.76
N GLY A 68 -15.29 -13.61 3.72
CA GLY A 68 -15.64 -15.01 3.47
C GLY A 68 -17.06 -15.13 2.90
N THR A 69 -17.33 -16.22 2.18
CA THR A 69 -18.69 -16.56 1.73
C THR A 69 -19.54 -17.11 2.88
N GLU A 70 -18.90 -17.85 3.78
CA GLU A 70 -19.45 -18.36 5.02
C GLU A 70 -18.49 -17.94 6.13
N CYS A 71 -18.91 -16.98 6.96
CA CYS A 71 -18.08 -16.42 8.02
C CYS A 71 -18.76 -16.56 9.39
N PRO A 72 -18.89 -17.79 9.92
CA PRO A 72 -19.24 -17.98 11.33
C PRO A 72 -18.23 -17.22 12.21
N PRO A 73 -18.66 -16.65 13.35
CA PRO A 73 -17.76 -15.97 14.28
C PRO A 73 -16.55 -16.82 14.72
N GLU A 74 -16.68 -18.14 14.67
CA GLU A 74 -15.63 -19.09 15.07
C GLU A 74 -14.44 -19.17 14.10
N VAL A 75 -14.61 -18.76 12.83
CA VAL A 75 -13.62 -18.98 11.76
C VAL A 75 -12.45 -17.98 11.80
N GLY A 76 -12.60 -16.90 12.56
CA GLY A 76 -11.52 -15.93 12.82
C GLY A 76 -11.03 -15.18 11.57
N VAL A 77 -9.79 -14.68 11.61
CA VAL A 77 -9.18 -13.88 10.55
C VAL A 77 -7.82 -14.46 10.17
N ARG A 78 -7.55 -14.56 8.86
CA ARG A 78 -6.20 -14.82 8.33
C ARG A 78 -5.57 -13.50 7.96
N MET A 79 -4.54 -13.10 8.70
CA MET A 79 -3.91 -11.80 8.56
C MET A 79 -2.43 -11.94 8.20
N VAL A 80 -1.99 -11.12 7.23
CA VAL A 80 -0.58 -10.90 6.93
C VAL A 80 -0.28 -9.42 7.16
N GLY A 81 0.78 -9.15 7.93
CA GLY A 81 1.27 -7.81 8.20
C GLY A 81 2.61 -7.58 7.52
N ALA A 82 2.76 -6.39 6.94
CA ALA A 82 4.01 -5.85 6.40
C ALA A 82 4.01 -4.32 6.59
N HIS A 83 5.09 -3.65 6.20
CA HIS A 83 5.21 -2.20 6.27
C HIS A 83 5.62 -1.63 4.90
N THR A 84 5.24 -0.38 4.63
CA THR A 84 5.43 0.31 3.34
C THR A 84 6.64 1.23 3.33
N ASP A 85 7.22 1.52 4.49
CA ASP A 85 8.35 2.40 4.66
C ASP A 85 9.68 1.67 4.67
N SER A 86 10.74 2.44 4.42
CA SER A 86 12.12 2.00 4.53
C SER A 86 12.97 3.19 4.96
N PRO A 87 14.06 2.98 5.71
CA PRO A 87 14.98 4.06 6.09
C PRO A 87 15.45 4.83 4.86
N CYS A 88 15.35 6.16 4.90
CA CYS A 88 15.74 7.04 3.80
C CYS A 88 16.12 8.43 4.29
N LEU A 89 16.68 9.24 3.39
CA LEU A 89 16.90 10.66 3.61
C LEU A 89 15.64 11.43 3.22
N MET A 90 15.09 12.19 4.18
CA MET A 90 13.92 13.04 3.95
C MET A 90 14.35 14.51 3.93
N VAL A 91 13.84 15.25 2.95
CA VAL A 91 14.05 16.69 2.82
C VAL A 91 13.36 17.39 3.99
N LYS A 92 14.06 18.33 4.65
CA LYS A 92 13.48 19.12 5.74
C LYS A 92 12.44 20.11 5.21
N PRO A 93 11.48 20.57 6.04
CA PRO A 93 10.54 21.62 5.64
C PRO A 93 11.22 22.93 5.22
N THR A 94 12.38 23.24 5.81
CA THR A 94 13.27 24.35 5.43
C THR A 94 14.65 23.78 5.09
N PRO A 95 14.84 23.26 3.86
CA PRO A 95 16.03 22.48 3.50
C PRO A 95 17.21 23.34 3.04
N GLU A 96 16.97 24.60 2.68
CA GLU A 96 17.95 25.41 1.97
C GLU A 96 19.20 25.68 2.81
N LYS A 97 20.35 25.24 2.30
CA LYS A 97 21.66 25.59 2.86
C LYS A 97 22.57 26.08 1.77
N ARG A 98 23.30 27.17 2.05
CA ARG A 98 24.33 27.70 1.15
C ARG A 98 25.68 27.67 1.85
N ARG A 99 26.63 26.91 1.30
CA ARG A 99 27.98 26.78 1.86
C ARG A 99 29.01 26.60 0.76
N ALA A 100 30.13 27.33 0.86
CA ALA A 100 31.25 27.26 -0.09
C ALA A 100 30.81 27.44 -1.57
N GLY A 101 29.81 28.29 -1.83
CA GLY A 101 29.28 28.53 -3.18
C GLY A 101 28.23 27.53 -3.67
N TYR A 102 27.91 26.48 -2.90
CA TYR A 102 26.92 25.46 -3.28
C TYR A 102 25.58 25.66 -2.59
N PHE A 103 24.50 25.31 -3.30
CA PHE A 103 23.16 25.12 -2.74
C PHE A 103 22.96 23.65 -2.38
N GLN A 104 22.53 23.38 -1.16
CA GLN A 104 22.31 22.05 -0.59
C GLN A 104 20.90 21.97 -0.01
N LEU A 105 20.39 20.74 0.09
CA LEU A 105 19.09 20.39 0.69
C LEU A 105 19.29 19.63 2.03
#